data_AF-A0A4U7DZS8-F1
#
_entry.id   AF-A0A4U7DZS8-F1
#
_cell.length_a   1.000
_cell.length_b   1.000
_cell.length_c   1.000
_cell.angle_alpha   90.00
_cell.angle_beta   90.00
_cell.angle_gamma   90.00
#
_symmetry.space_group_name_H-M   'P 1'
#
loop_
_entity.id
_entity.type
_entity.pdbx_description
1 polymer ?
#
loop_
_entity_poly.entity_id
_entity_poly.type
_entity_poly.pdbx_seq_one_letter_code
_entity_poly.pdbx_strand_id
1 'polypeptide(L)'
;MSAPSKSDGGSRLSNGTYPAQSGTEANAADLSHRPDVPTPAERIAGIVERYGDRVFGPLSETHGRKLREDCLTEPETVDRTVETGENAEKVVSETVAREAVPWVAAISEMLDWYEGYRDKSLRMARGSEVRGDREDFLVDMDNSLTPAYQSKQYARINGLSRQLMGGEYPNGEPVEGLFAEPVTVLFSLTATSLRDDGTHRPVVDHDREIREAWSGSSSSVKRTLRYVLEDRLGLSPGDYAWWWQSEPHPGPEKAATAYSHSHPVVVLDGAAVPDGAAATDAETYRPVVAKHVAECDGAGWEAHGLDDAVSVRGPDEIEDFASYVSEYLSVRPDDDLLERSDEYLMWAASQWATTTQKYSRSKWATAAVKADRCEQEAMDPEAEQSARHGERVRRAAPGASHSFECAECGSPHGIEQSGDSLAARRLESPATPAET
;
A
#
# COMPACT_ATOMS: atom_id res chain seq x y z
N MET A 1 39.63 -17.99 21.17
CA MET A 1 39.91 -18.32 19.77
C MET A 1 39.01 -19.48 19.39
N SER A 2 37.76 -19.18 19.06
CA SER A 2 36.75 -20.14 18.57
C SER A 2 36.14 -19.53 17.32
N ALA A 3 36.08 -20.32 16.26
CA ALA A 3 35.80 -19.89 14.89
C ALA A 3 34.39 -19.27 14.74
N PRO A 4 34.20 -18.29 13.84
CA PRO A 4 32.88 -17.75 13.52
C PRO A 4 32.08 -18.78 12.72
N SER A 5 30.87 -19.11 13.20
CA SER A 5 29.90 -19.88 12.43
C SER A 5 29.42 -19.05 11.25
N LYS A 6 29.60 -19.60 10.04
CA LYS A 6 28.95 -19.10 8.83
C LYS A 6 27.44 -19.23 9.03
N SER A 7 26.73 -18.11 9.14
CA SER A 7 25.29 -18.09 8.89
C SER A 7 25.09 -17.89 7.40
N ASP A 8 24.49 -18.88 6.75
CA ASP A 8 24.06 -18.76 5.36
C ASP A 8 23.08 -17.57 5.24
N GLY A 9 23.41 -16.66 4.32
CA GLY A 9 22.64 -15.46 4.02
C GLY A 9 21.32 -15.84 3.34
N GLY A 10 20.22 -15.68 4.08
CA GLY A 10 18.86 -15.75 3.57
C GLY A 10 18.04 -14.67 4.25
N SER A 11 17.29 -13.91 3.44
CA SER A 11 16.29 -12.92 3.89
C SER A 11 15.43 -13.51 5.02
N ARG A 12 15.49 -12.89 6.20
CA ARG A 12 14.68 -13.29 7.36
C ARG A 12 13.26 -12.76 7.16
N LEU A 13 12.30 -13.69 7.12
CA LEU A 13 10.85 -13.41 7.03
C LEU A 13 10.43 -12.39 8.09
N SER A 14 9.65 -11.38 7.70
CA SER A 14 9.39 -10.18 8.52
C SER A 14 8.31 -10.37 9.58
N ASN A 15 7.55 -11.48 9.57
CA ASN A 15 6.49 -11.70 10.57
C ASN A 15 6.36 -13.18 10.96
N GLY A 16 6.70 -13.51 12.21
CA GLY A 16 6.65 -14.88 12.74
C GLY A 16 5.25 -15.41 13.07
N THR A 17 4.20 -14.90 12.43
CA THR A 17 2.81 -15.37 12.58
C THR A 17 2.22 -15.71 11.21
N TYR A 18 1.52 -16.84 11.17
CA TYR A 18 1.07 -17.59 9.99
C TYR A 18 0.55 -16.72 8.82
N PRO A 19 0.92 -17.04 7.57
CA PRO A 19 0.37 -16.38 6.39
C PRO A 19 -1.13 -16.66 6.23
N ALA A 20 -1.83 -15.79 5.50
CA ALA A 20 -3.16 -16.08 4.99
C ALA A 20 -3.08 -17.38 4.17
N GLN A 21 -3.77 -18.44 4.61
CA GLN A 21 -3.71 -19.73 3.94
C GLN A 21 -4.61 -19.70 2.69
N SER A 22 -4.15 -20.32 1.61
CA SER A 22 -4.90 -20.47 0.35
C SER A 22 -6.24 -21.22 0.48
N GLY A 23 -6.53 -21.79 1.65
CA GLY A 23 -7.78 -22.49 1.96
C GLY A 23 -8.86 -21.66 2.66
N THR A 24 -8.63 -20.37 2.94
CA THR A 24 -9.64 -19.53 3.60
C THR A 24 -10.58 -18.94 2.55
N GLU A 25 -11.78 -19.51 2.41
CA GLU A 25 -12.83 -18.97 1.56
C GLU A 25 -13.10 -17.50 1.93
N ALA A 26 -13.15 -16.61 0.94
CA ALA A 26 -13.36 -15.16 1.11
C ALA A 26 -14.70 -14.78 1.80
N ASN A 27 -15.52 -15.77 2.16
CA ASN A 27 -16.84 -15.64 2.77
C ASN A 27 -16.91 -16.12 4.23
N ALA A 28 -15.79 -16.49 4.85
CA ALA A 28 -15.79 -17.07 6.20
C ALA A 28 -15.83 -16.05 7.37
N ALA A 29 -16.06 -14.76 7.10
CA ALA A 29 -16.37 -13.82 8.17
C ALA A 29 -17.85 -13.99 8.57
N ASP A 30 -18.11 -14.86 9.55
CA ASP A 30 -19.38 -14.91 10.27
C ASP A 30 -19.54 -13.59 11.06
N LEU A 31 -20.06 -12.57 10.38
CA LEU A 31 -20.28 -11.21 10.92
C LEU A 31 -21.43 -11.15 11.95
N SER A 32 -22.00 -12.30 12.37
CA SER A 32 -23.11 -12.33 13.31
C SER A 32 -22.69 -12.21 14.79
N HIS A 33 -21.39 -12.29 15.08
CA HIS A 33 -20.85 -12.14 16.43
C HIS A 33 -19.64 -11.20 16.46
N ARG A 34 -19.64 -10.22 17.38
CA ARG A 34 -18.46 -9.41 17.67
C ARG A 34 -17.37 -10.34 18.20
N PRO A 35 -16.21 -10.46 17.54
CA PRO A 35 -15.12 -11.29 18.06
C PRO A 35 -14.65 -10.77 19.42
N ASP A 36 -14.39 -11.69 20.34
CA ASP A 36 -13.83 -11.40 21.66
C ASP A 36 -12.35 -11.02 21.50
N VAL A 37 -12.09 -9.73 21.32
CA VAL A 37 -10.76 -9.15 21.08
C VAL A 37 -10.34 -8.29 22.26
N PRO A 38 -9.03 -8.08 22.47
CA PRO A 38 -8.55 -7.20 23.54
C PRO A 38 -9.13 -5.80 23.43
N THR A 39 -9.43 -5.17 24.56
CA THR A 39 -9.91 -3.79 24.60
C THR A 39 -8.80 -2.78 24.25
N PRO A 40 -9.15 -1.57 23.78
CA PRO A 40 -8.18 -0.49 23.61
C PRO A 40 -7.30 -0.26 24.85
N ALA A 41 -7.90 -0.28 26.05
CA ALA A 41 -7.19 -0.10 27.31
C ALA A 41 -6.14 -1.20 27.58
N GLU A 42 -6.47 -2.46 27.32
CA GLU A 42 -5.52 -3.58 27.46
C GLU A 42 -4.36 -3.47 26.47
N ARG A 43 -4.66 -3.05 25.22
CA ARG A 43 -3.61 -2.82 24.20
C ARG A 43 -2.67 -1.69 24.60
N ILE A 44 -3.20 -0.56 25.07
CA ILE A 44 -2.41 0.58 25.52
C ILE A 44 -1.51 0.18 26.71
N ALA A 45 -2.06 -0.55 27.69
CA ALA A 45 -1.29 -1.01 28.84
C ALA A 45 -0.10 -1.88 28.42
N GLY A 46 -0.31 -2.84 27.52
CA GLY A 46 0.75 -3.69 26.98
C GLY A 46 1.82 -2.91 26.21
N ILE A 47 1.42 -1.92 25.41
CA ILE A 47 2.34 -1.04 24.67
C ILE A 47 3.19 -0.21 25.64
N VAL A 48 2.58 0.39 26.66
CA VAL A 48 3.32 1.21 27.64
C VAL A 48 4.30 0.38 28.45
N GLU A 49 3.92 -0.84 28.84
CA GLU A 49 4.81 -1.76 29.54
C GLU A 49 6.04 -2.14 28.71
N ARG A 50 5.84 -2.43 27.41
CA ARG A 50 6.92 -2.88 26.50
C ARG A 50 7.76 -1.74 25.92
N TYR A 51 7.12 -0.61 25.59
CA TYR A 51 7.69 0.46 24.76
C TYR A 51 7.64 1.83 25.42
N GLY A 52 7.54 1.88 26.76
CA GLY A 52 7.57 3.10 27.55
C GLY A 52 8.81 3.97 27.32
N ASP A 53 9.89 3.42 26.77
CA ASP A 53 11.10 4.16 26.40
C ASP A 53 10.90 5.16 25.25
N ARG A 54 9.89 4.96 24.39
CA ARG A 54 9.67 5.77 23.18
C ARG A 54 8.28 6.36 23.02
N VAL A 55 7.23 5.72 23.57
CA VAL A 55 5.84 6.13 23.30
C VAL A 55 5.41 7.43 23.97
N PHE A 56 6.18 7.93 24.94
CA PHE A 56 5.93 9.22 25.59
C PHE A 56 6.54 10.41 24.83
N GLY A 57 7.36 10.16 23.81
CA GLY A 57 7.84 11.22 22.90
C GLY A 57 6.73 11.73 21.98
N PRO A 58 6.82 12.99 21.50
CA PRO A 58 5.85 13.55 20.57
C PRO A 58 5.86 12.77 19.24
N LEU A 59 4.70 12.74 18.56
CA LEU A 59 4.60 12.13 17.22
C LEU A 59 5.57 12.78 16.21
N SER A 60 5.70 14.11 16.25
CA SER A 60 6.53 14.93 15.37
C SER A 60 7.06 16.14 16.13
N GLU A 61 8.29 16.54 15.82
CA GLU A 61 8.89 17.80 16.27
C GLU A 61 9.05 18.80 15.09
N THR A 62 8.69 18.37 13.87
CA THR A 62 8.84 19.18 12.67
C THR A 62 7.71 20.21 12.55
N HIS A 63 8.06 21.50 12.53
CA HIS A 63 7.10 22.58 12.33
C HIS A 63 6.35 22.44 10.99
N GLY A 64 5.04 22.69 11.01
CA GLY A 64 4.18 22.63 9.82
C GLY A 64 3.85 21.21 9.36
N ARG A 65 4.25 20.18 10.11
CA ARG A 65 3.89 18.79 9.79
C ARG A 65 2.38 18.61 9.90
N LYS A 66 1.76 18.20 8.79
CA LYS A 66 0.32 17.93 8.76
C LYS A 66 -0.01 16.68 9.60
N LEU A 67 -0.73 16.91 10.68
CA LEU A 67 -1.30 15.90 11.57
C LEU A 67 -2.82 16.09 11.64
N ARG A 68 -3.54 15.06 12.07
CA ARG A 68 -4.94 15.18 12.50
C ARG A 68 -5.02 16.15 13.67
N GLU A 69 -6.15 16.85 13.75
CA GLU A 69 -6.39 17.80 14.84
C GLU A 69 -6.36 17.12 16.20
N ASP A 70 -6.93 15.91 16.30
CA ASP A 70 -6.92 15.03 17.47
C ASP A 70 -5.50 14.62 17.92
N CYS A 71 -4.48 14.84 17.08
CA CYS A 71 -3.07 14.52 17.36
C CYS A 71 -2.22 15.76 17.68
N LEU A 72 -2.86 16.90 17.92
CA LEU A 72 -2.20 18.15 18.28
C LEU A 72 -2.70 18.61 19.65
N THR A 73 -1.80 19.21 20.44
CA THR A 73 -2.17 19.84 21.71
C THR A 73 -3.13 21.01 21.50
N GLU A 74 -3.79 21.46 22.58
CA GLU A 74 -4.56 22.70 22.54
C GLU A 74 -3.67 23.87 22.09
N PRO A 75 -4.13 24.70 21.13
CA PRO A 75 -3.33 25.79 20.61
C PRO A 75 -3.10 26.86 21.68
N GLU A 76 -1.86 27.29 21.83
CA GLU A 76 -1.56 28.55 22.52
C GLU A 76 -1.93 29.70 21.58
N THR A 77 -2.83 30.58 22.02
CA THR A 77 -3.32 31.70 21.21
C THR A 77 -3.03 33.05 21.86
N VAL A 78 -2.67 34.03 21.05
CA VAL A 78 -2.53 35.44 21.46
C VAL A 78 -3.55 36.28 20.71
N ASP A 79 -4.26 37.12 21.46
CA ASP A 79 -5.19 38.09 20.88
C ASP A 79 -4.43 39.30 20.34
N ARG A 80 -4.69 39.63 19.08
CA ARG A 80 -4.17 40.84 18.42
C ARG A 80 -5.31 41.70 17.93
N THR A 81 -5.25 42.97 18.27
CA THR A 81 -6.16 43.97 17.71
C THR A 81 -5.65 44.39 16.33
N VAL A 82 -6.48 44.23 15.31
CA VAL A 82 -6.17 44.57 13.92
C VAL A 82 -7.12 45.67 13.45
N GLU A 83 -6.58 46.75 12.89
CA GLU A 83 -7.38 47.77 12.22
C GLU A 83 -7.99 47.20 10.93
N THR A 84 -9.32 47.29 10.82
CA THR A 84 -10.12 46.80 9.69
C THR A 84 -10.75 47.93 8.87
N GLY A 85 -10.49 49.19 9.25
CA GLY A 85 -10.94 50.40 8.56
C GLY A 85 -10.59 51.68 9.34
N GLU A 86 -10.95 52.85 8.81
CA GLU A 86 -10.56 54.17 9.35
C GLU A 86 -10.93 54.41 10.83
N ASN A 87 -11.89 53.67 11.38
CA ASN A 87 -12.26 53.73 12.81
C ASN A 87 -12.77 52.37 13.33
N ALA A 88 -12.27 51.26 12.80
CA ALA A 88 -12.76 49.94 13.15
C ALA A 88 -11.62 49.00 13.50
N GLU A 89 -11.61 48.49 14.73
CA GLU A 89 -10.67 47.49 15.22
C GLU A 89 -11.38 46.15 15.42
N LYS A 90 -10.68 45.05 15.14
CA LYS A 90 -11.14 43.70 15.43
C LYS A 90 -10.06 42.93 16.18
N VAL A 91 -10.44 42.32 17.30
CA VAL A 91 -9.56 41.36 17.99
C VAL A 91 -9.61 40.04 17.22
N VAL A 92 -8.45 39.55 16.80
CA VAL A 92 -8.28 38.22 16.21
C VAL A 92 -7.36 37.40 17.11
N SER A 93 -7.75 36.16 17.38
CA SER A 93 -6.93 35.21 18.11
C SER A 93 -6.01 34.49 17.11
N GLU A 94 -4.70 34.59 17.33
CA GLU A 94 -3.66 33.98 16.49
C GLU A 94 -3.01 32.84 17.28
N THR A 95 -2.95 31.64 16.72
CA THR A 95 -2.19 30.53 17.30
C THR A 95 -0.69 30.81 17.18
N VAL A 96 -0.01 30.92 18.32
CA VAL A 96 1.44 31.16 18.39
C VAL A 96 2.24 29.88 18.58
N ALA A 97 1.65 28.87 19.22
CA ALA A 97 2.28 27.56 19.40
C ALA A 97 1.23 26.45 19.42
N ARG A 98 1.60 25.30 18.86
CA ARG A 98 0.84 24.06 18.92
C ARG A 98 1.80 22.91 18.66
N GLU A 99 1.73 21.87 19.47
CA GLU A 99 2.68 20.75 19.45
C GLU A 99 1.96 19.45 19.09
N ALA A 100 2.72 18.44 18.67
CA ALA A 100 2.18 17.10 18.49
C ALA A 100 2.01 16.40 19.83
N VAL A 101 0.93 15.62 19.99
CA VAL A 101 0.75 14.81 21.19
C VAL A 101 1.77 13.67 21.26
N PRO A 102 2.02 13.09 22.46
CA PRO A 102 2.80 11.87 22.59
C PRO A 102 2.26 10.72 21.74
N TRP A 103 3.14 9.84 21.27
CA TRP A 103 2.75 8.70 20.43
C TRP A 103 1.67 7.83 21.10
N VAL A 104 1.77 7.57 22.41
CA VAL A 104 0.76 6.83 23.18
C VAL A 104 -0.63 7.48 23.14
N ALA A 105 -0.71 8.81 23.12
CA ALA A 105 -2.00 9.52 23.04
C ALA A 105 -2.64 9.29 21.67
N ALA A 106 -1.86 9.37 20.59
CA ALA A 106 -2.36 9.09 19.25
C ALA A 106 -2.74 7.62 19.04
N ILE A 107 -2.07 6.68 19.71
CA ILE A 107 -2.47 5.27 19.74
C ILE A 107 -3.85 5.15 20.41
N SER A 108 -4.04 5.77 21.58
CA SER A 108 -5.33 5.77 22.27
C SER A 108 -6.45 6.31 21.39
N GLU A 109 -6.27 7.50 20.82
CA GLU A 109 -7.25 8.14 19.94
C GLU A 109 -7.57 7.30 18.70
N MET A 110 -6.57 6.66 18.08
CA MET A 110 -6.81 5.76 16.94
C MET A 110 -7.62 4.53 17.36
N LEU A 111 -7.28 3.90 18.48
CA LEU A 111 -7.97 2.68 18.95
C LEU A 111 -9.41 2.98 19.35
N ASP A 112 -9.66 4.09 20.05
CA ASP A 112 -11.00 4.54 20.40
C ASP A 112 -11.82 4.92 19.15
N TRP A 113 -11.17 5.58 18.18
CA TRP A 113 -11.78 5.86 16.87
C TRP A 113 -12.16 4.57 16.13
N TYR A 114 -11.27 3.57 16.10
CA TYR A 114 -11.51 2.28 15.44
C TYR A 114 -12.65 1.52 16.10
N GLU A 115 -12.60 1.38 17.43
CA GLU A 115 -13.61 0.69 18.23
C GLU A 115 -14.98 1.37 18.08
N GLY A 116 -15.00 2.70 18.06
CA GLY A 116 -16.21 3.47 17.81
C GLY A 116 -16.73 3.40 16.37
N TYR A 117 -15.94 2.91 15.40
CA TYR A 117 -16.35 2.74 13.99
C TYR A 117 -16.91 1.34 13.72
N ARG A 118 -16.46 0.34 14.47
CA ARG A 118 -16.71 -1.09 14.24
C ARG A 118 -18.18 -1.47 14.15
N ASP A 119 -19.03 -0.81 14.95
CA ASP A 119 -20.48 -1.08 15.03
C ASP A 119 -21.33 -0.02 14.29
N LYS A 120 -20.73 0.77 13.40
CA LYS A 120 -21.45 1.82 12.66
C LYS A 120 -21.76 1.38 11.24
N SER A 121 -22.99 1.63 10.81
CA SER A 121 -23.42 1.45 9.42
C SER A 121 -24.08 2.74 8.91
N LEU A 122 -23.84 3.05 7.64
CA LEU A 122 -24.56 4.07 6.91
C LEU A 122 -25.92 3.53 6.51
N ARG A 123 -26.98 4.27 6.82
CA ARG A 123 -28.30 3.99 6.27
C ARG A 123 -28.41 4.60 4.88
N MET A 124 -28.54 3.74 3.88
CA MET A 124 -28.71 4.11 2.49
C MET A 124 -30.10 3.74 1.99
N ALA A 125 -30.52 4.37 0.89
CA ALA A 125 -31.73 3.99 0.19
C ALA A 125 -31.51 4.10 -1.32
N ARG A 126 -32.10 3.18 -2.07
CA ARG A 126 -32.20 3.24 -3.54
C ARG A 126 -33.67 3.26 -3.96
N GLY A 127 -33.95 3.73 -5.17
CA GLY A 127 -35.32 3.89 -5.66
C GLY A 127 -36.01 5.15 -5.14
N SER A 128 -37.34 5.21 -5.30
CA SER A 128 -38.16 6.37 -4.99
C SER A 128 -39.43 5.96 -4.25
N GLU A 129 -39.75 6.68 -3.17
CA GLU A 129 -41.05 6.51 -2.49
C GLU A 129 -42.22 6.76 -3.44
N VAL A 130 -42.07 7.72 -4.36
CA VAL A 130 -43.12 8.12 -5.31
C VAL A 130 -43.39 7.03 -6.33
N ARG A 131 -42.37 6.29 -6.77
CA ARG A 131 -42.52 5.15 -7.69
C ARG A 131 -42.85 3.83 -7.00
N GLY A 132 -42.83 3.81 -5.65
CA GLY A 132 -43.07 2.60 -4.86
C GLY A 132 -41.94 1.57 -4.91
N ASP A 133 -40.75 1.95 -5.37
CA ASP A 133 -39.56 1.09 -5.51
C ASP A 133 -38.44 1.44 -4.52
N ARG A 134 -38.75 2.19 -3.45
CA ARG A 134 -37.78 2.52 -2.41
C ARG A 134 -37.37 1.27 -1.63
N GLU A 135 -36.08 1.07 -1.53
CA GLU A 135 -35.44 0.06 -0.70
C GLU A 135 -34.41 0.73 0.22
N ASP A 136 -34.59 0.58 1.53
CA ASP A 136 -33.64 1.01 2.55
C ASP A 136 -32.70 -0.16 2.89
N PHE A 137 -31.40 0.10 2.99
CA PHE A 137 -30.40 -0.88 3.36
C PHE A 137 -29.28 -0.24 4.20
N LEU A 138 -28.54 -1.07 4.93
CA LEU A 138 -27.38 -0.64 5.70
C LEU A 138 -26.11 -0.98 4.91
N VAL A 139 -25.14 -0.07 4.96
CA VAL A 139 -23.79 -0.28 4.44
C VAL A 139 -22.83 -0.08 5.59
N ASP A 140 -22.09 -1.12 5.95
CA ASP A 140 -21.14 -1.02 7.06
C ASP A 140 -20.06 0.02 6.78
N MET A 141 -19.71 0.76 7.83
CA MET A 141 -18.69 1.80 7.72
C MET A 141 -17.32 1.14 7.77
N ASP A 142 -16.72 0.99 6.59
CA ASP A 142 -15.40 0.38 6.45
C ASP A 142 -14.26 1.43 6.55
N ASN A 143 -13.08 0.99 6.99
CA ASN A 143 -11.86 1.81 7.02
C ASN A 143 -10.60 1.00 6.71
N SER A 144 -9.47 1.68 6.49
CA SER A 144 -8.23 1.02 6.03
C SER A 144 -7.54 0.07 7.03
N LEU A 145 -8.09 -0.13 8.22
CA LEU A 145 -7.58 -1.03 9.26
C LEU A 145 -8.51 -2.22 9.51
N THR A 146 -9.68 -2.29 8.88
CA THR A 146 -10.62 -3.40 9.07
C THR A 146 -10.19 -4.65 8.29
N PRO A 147 -10.64 -5.84 8.73
CA PRO A 147 -10.51 -7.09 7.99
C PRO A 147 -11.02 -7.02 6.54
N ALA A 148 -12.17 -6.38 6.31
CA ALA A 148 -12.77 -6.27 4.97
C ALA A 148 -11.88 -5.46 4.00
N TYR A 149 -11.29 -4.36 4.47
CA TYR A 149 -10.37 -3.58 3.66
C TYR A 149 -9.05 -4.33 3.40
N GLN A 150 -8.54 -5.07 4.38
CA GLN A 150 -7.36 -5.91 4.22
C GLN A 150 -7.62 -7.04 3.22
N SER A 151 -8.78 -7.69 3.28
CA SER A 151 -9.26 -8.69 2.30
C SER A 151 -9.27 -8.12 0.90
N LYS A 152 -9.76 -6.89 0.74
CA LYS A 152 -9.69 -6.18 -0.55
C LYS A 152 -8.26 -5.92 -1.01
N GLN A 153 -7.31 -5.61 -0.12
CA GLN A 153 -5.90 -5.48 -0.53
C GLN A 153 -5.31 -6.83 -0.93
N TYR A 154 -5.59 -7.88 -0.17
CA TYR A 154 -5.12 -9.23 -0.48
C TYR A 154 -5.65 -9.73 -1.83
N ALA A 155 -6.93 -9.51 -2.12
CA ALA A 155 -7.53 -9.82 -3.42
C ALA A 155 -6.86 -9.05 -4.57
N ARG A 156 -6.45 -7.80 -4.33
CA ARG A 156 -5.70 -7.02 -5.34
C ARG A 156 -4.28 -7.54 -5.56
N ILE A 157 -3.60 -8.04 -4.52
CA ILE A 157 -2.27 -8.63 -4.67
C ILE A 157 -2.39 -9.95 -5.45
N ASN A 158 -3.38 -10.78 -5.12
CA ASN A 158 -3.72 -11.98 -5.88
C ASN A 158 -4.02 -11.67 -7.35
N GLY A 159 -4.82 -10.63 -7.60
CA GLY A 159 -5.12 -10.20 -8.96
C GLY A 159 -3.90 -9.65 -9.69
N LEU A 160 -2.98 -8.99 -8.99
CA LEU A 160 -1.70 -8.60 -9.58
C LEU A 160 -0.87 -9.84 -9.96
N SER A 161 -0.79 -10.83 -9.05
CA SER A 161 -0.08 -12.10 -9.29
C SER A 161 -0.61 -12.80 -10.52
N ARG A 162 -1.91 -13.08 -10.58
CA ARG A 162 -2.56 -13.77 -11.69
C ARG A 162 -2.29 -13.13 -13.03
N GLN A 163 -2.42 -11.82 -13.10
CA GLN A 163 -2.32 -11.09 -14.37
C GLN A 163 -0.87 -10.93 -14.84
N LEU A 164 0.11 -10.88 -13.93
CA LEU A 164 1.52 -10.73 -14.31
C LEU A 164 2.23 -12.08 -14.47
N MET A 165 1.93 -13.04 -13.61
CA MET A 165 2.67 -14.29 -13.44
C MET A 165 1.86 -15.53 -13.80
N GLY A 166 0.54 -15.39 -13.98
CA GLY A 166 -0.37 -16.50 -14.21
C GLY A 166 -0.89 -17.13 -12.92
N GLY A 167 -1.65 -18.21 -13.05
CA GLY A 167 -2.26 -18.93 -11.94
C GLY A 167 -3.67 -19.40 -12.29
N GLU A 168 -4.56 -19.39 -11.30
CA GLU A 168 -5.96 -19.81 -11.47
C GLU A 168 -6.90 -18.79 -10.80
N TYR A 169 -8.02 -18.49 -11.47
CA TYR A 169 -9.11 -17.71 -10.90
C TYR A 169 -9.84 -18.51 -9.80
N PRO A 170 -10.63 -17.85 -8.92
CA PRO A 170 -11.36 -18.54 -7.86
C PRO A 170 -12.33 -19.64 -8.34
N ASN A 171 -12.79 -19.58 -9.59
CA ASN A 171 -13.63 -20.60 -10.20
C ASN A 171 -12.85 -21.80 -10.78
N GLY A 172 -11.52 -21.80 -10.67
CA GLY A 172 -10.61 -22.82 -11.21
C GLY A 172 -10.24 -22.63 -12.69
N GLU A 173 -10.67 -21.55 -13.35
CA GLU A 173 -10.18 -21.27 -14.70
C GLU A 173 -8.72 -20.81 -14.66
N PRO A 174 -7.82 -21.40 -15.50
CA PRO A 174 -6.43 -20.97 -15.56
C PRO A 174 -6.31 -19.60 -16.21
N VAL A 175 -5.30 -18.85 -15.80
CA VAL A 175 -4.88 -17.58 -16.40
C VAL A 175 -3.40 -17.62 -16.73
N GLU A 176 -3.08 -17.27 -17.96
CA GLU A 176 -1.71 -17.05 -18.39
C GLU A 176 -1.26 -15.65 -17.96
N GLY A 177 -0.09 -15.57 -17.33
CA GLY A 177 0.50 -14.31 -16.93
C GLY A 177 0.98 -13.52 -18.13
N LEU A 178 0.95 -12.18 -18.04
CA LEU A 178 1.48 -11.33 -19.09
C LEU A 178 3.00 -11.48 -19.28
N PHE A 179 3.75 -11.73 -18.20
CA PHE A 179 5.21 -11.81 -18.24
C PHE A 179 5.66 -13.23 -18.48
N ALA A 180 6.50 -13.41 -19.50
CA ALA A 180 7.02 -14.72 -19.86
C ALA A 180 8.05 -15.23 -18.84
N GLU A 181 8.89 -14.34 -18.31
CA GLU A 181 9.89 -14.66 -17.28
C GLU A 181 9.79 -13.67 -16.11
N PRO A 182 8.79 -13.79 -15.22
CA PRO A 182 8.58 -12.82 -14.14
C PRO A 182 9.74 -12.82 -13.15
N VAL A 183 10.43 -11.68 -13.02
CA VAL A 183 11.44 -11.42 -12.00
C VAL A 183 10.87 -10.49 -10.94
N THR A 184 10.99 -10.88 -9.67
CA THR A 184 10.56 -10.07 -8.52
C THR A 184 11.76 -9.42 -7.86
N VAL A 185 11.70 -8.11 -7.66
CA VAL A 185 12.69 -7.32 -6.93
C VAL A 185 12.01 -6.67 -5.74
N LEU A 186 12.51 -6.93 -4.54
CA LEU A 186 12.03 -6.35 -3.30
C LEU A 186 13.13 -5.47 -2.71
N PHE A 187 12.76 -4.24 -2.37
CA PHE A 187 13.64 -3.29 -1.71
C PHE A 187 13.26 -3.16 -0.24
N SER A 188 14.23 -3.16 0.68
CA SER A 188 14.01 -2.85 2.09
C SER A 188 14.62 -1.48 2.40
N LEU A 189 13.79 -0.44 2.48
CA LEU A 189 14.24 0.94 2.65
C LEU A 189 13.75 1.51 3.99
N THR A 190 14.65 2.06 4.80
CA THR A 190 14.36 2.57 6.14
C THR A 190 15.19 3.81 6.49
N ALA A 191 14.93 4.41 7.65
CA ALA A 191 15.80 5.36 8.33
C ALA A 191 16.13 4.87 9.74
N THR A 192 17.13 5.45 10.38
CA THR A 192 17.41 5.25 11.81
C THR A 192 16.25 5.78 12.64
N SER A 193 15.83 5.01 13.65
CA SER A 193 14.85 5.43 14.65
C SER A 193 15.48 6.22 15.81
N LEU A 194 16.81 6.31 15.86
CA LEU A 194 17.53 7.01 16.93
C LEU A 194 18.14 8.31 16.44
N ARG A 195 18.21 9.30 17.35
CA ARG A 195 19.05 10.50 17.23
C ARG A 195 20.50 10.16 17.56
N ASP A 196 21.40 11.11 17.29
CA ASP A 196 22.83 10.99 17.60
C ASP A 196 23.13 10.77 19.09
N ASP A 197 22.25 11.24 19.98
CA ASP A 197 22.36 11.05 21.43
C ASP A 197 21.78 9.71 21.94
N GLY A 198 21.30 8.86 21.03
CA GLY A 198 20.71 7.56 21.32
C GLY A 198 19.24 7.61 21.74
N THR A 199 18.60 8.78 21.77
CA THR A 199 17.16 8.89 22.03
C THR A 199 16.33 8.58 20.80
N HIS A 200 15.08 8.13 21.00
CA HIS A 200 14.15 7.81 19.92
C HIS A 200 13.65 9.05 19.18
N ARG A 201 13.71 9.03 17.85
CA ARG A 201 13.17 10.07 16.96
C ARG A 201 11.63 10.05 16.98
N PRO A 202 10.97 11.17 16.69
CA PRO A 202 9.52 11.19 16.51
C PRO A 202 9.12 10.27 15.34
N VAL A 203 8.16 9.36 15.57
CA VAL A 203 7.81 8.32 14.58
C VAL A 203 7.27 8.89 13.27
N VAL A 204 6.55 10.01 13.30
CA VAL A 204 6.01 10.63 12.09
C VAL A 204 7.14 11.23 11.26
N ASP A 205 8.12 11.86 11.90
CA ASP A 205 9.23 12.48 11.18
C ASP A 205 10.10 11.43 10.48
N HIS A 206 10.30 10.30 11.16
CA HIS A 206 10.94 9.11 10.58
C HIS A 206 10.21 8.56 9.35
N ASP A 207 8.90 8.28 9.46
CA ASP A 207 8.12 7.74 8.34
C ASP A 207 8.06 8.73 7.16
N ARG A 208 7.94 10.03 7.46
CA ARG A 208 7.86 11.08 6.45
C ARG A 208 9.13 11.21 5.64
N GLU A 209 10.28 11.12 6.29
CA GLU A 209 11.57 11.16 5.64
C GLU A 209 11.72 10.05 4.58
N ILE A 210 11.33 8.80 4.93
CA ILE A 210 11.34 7.67 3.99
C ILE A 210 10.43 7.93 2.79
N ARG A 211 9.23 8.48 3.03
CA ARG A 211 8.23 8.76 2.00
C ARG A 211 8.63 9.92 1.08
N GLU A 212 9.25 10.94 1.65
CA GLU A 212 9.76 12.11 0.93
C GLU A 212 10.96 11.71 0.06
N ALA A 213 11.84 10.82 0.53
CA ALA A 213 12.89 10.22 -0.32
C ALA A 213 12.28 9.44 -1.50
N TRP A 214 11.19 8.68 -1.27
CA TRP A 214 10.53 7.91 -2.33
C TRP A 214 9.92 8.79 -3.43
N SER A 215 9.22 9.88 -3.09
CA SER A 215 8.38 10.61 -4.05
C SER A 215 8.32 12.14 -3.89
N GLY A 216 9.08 12.73 -2.96
CA GLY A 216 8.99 14.14 -2.58
C GLY A 216 9.66 15.12 -3.55
N SER A 217 10.51 14.66 -4.46
CA SER A 217 11.28 15.54 -5.36
C SER A 217 11.32 15.04 -6.80
N SER A 218 11.72 15.92 -7.72
CA SER A 218 11.98 15.54 -9.12
C SER A 218 13.16 14.60 -9.30
N SER A 219 13.95 14.38 -8.24
CA SER A 219 15.09 13.45 -8.16
C SER A 219 14.80 12.27 -7.23
N SER A 220 13.54 11.90 -6.96
CA SER A 220 13.22 10.88 -5.95
C SER A 220 13.69 9.45 -6.28
N VAL A 221 13.72 8.58 -5.27
CA VAL A 221 14.06 7.15 -5.42
C VAL A 221 13.17 6.46 -6.46
N LYS A 222 11.87 6.75 -6.47
CA LYS A 222 10.92 6.22 -7.47
C LYS A 222 11.33 6.56 -8.90
N ARG A 223 11.88 7.76 -9.13
CA ARG A 223 12.35 8.16 -10.46
C ARG A 223 13.64 7.43 -10.83
N THR A 224 14.56 7.26 -9.88
CA THR A 224 15.76 6.43 -10.08
C THR A 224 15.42 4.99 -10.38
N LEU A 225 14.42 4.41 -9.71
CA LEU A 225 13.91 3.08 -10.04
C LEU A 225 13.45 3.04 -11.51
N ARG A 226 12.65 4.01 -11.96
CA ARG A 226 12.26 4.09 -13.38
C ARG A 226 13.48 4.16 -14.31
N TYR A 227 14.50 4.96 -13.98
CA TYR A 227 15.72 5.04 -14.77
C TYR A 227 16.46 3.69 -14.85
N VAL A 228 16.51 2.93 -13.75
CA VAL A 228 17.10 1.59 -13.77
C VAL A 228 16.29 0.65 -14.67
N LEU A 229 14.96 0.65 -14.55
CA LEU A 229 14.09 -0.25 -15.33
C LEU A 229 14.06 0.11 -16.83
N GLU A 230 13.86 1.38 -17.17
CA GLU A 230 13.69 1.81 -18.57
C GLU A 230 15.04 2.04 -19.28
N ASP A 231 15.97 2.77 -18.67
CA ASP A 231 17.21 3.16 -19.37
C ASP A 231 18.32 2.11 -19.24
N ARG A 232 18.38 1.39 -18.11
CA ARG A 232 19.45 0.41 -17.85
C ARG A 232 19.05 -1.00 -18.25
N LEU A 233 17.80 -1.41 -17.97
CA LEU A 233 17.26 -2.72 -18.33
C LEU A 233 16.48 -2.70 -19.65
N GLY A 234 16.26 -1.53 -20.26
CA GLY A 234 15.62 -1.43 -21.58
C GLY A 234 14.13 -1.73 -21.60
N LEU A 235 13.48 -1.81 -20.42
CA LEU A 235 12.08 -2.16 -20.31
C LEU A 235 11.17 -1.03 -20.78
N SER A 236 10.10 -1.37 -21.48
CA SER A 236 9.02 -0.43 -21.76
C SER A 236 8.11 -0.29 -20.52
N PRO A 237 7.35 0.80 -20.38
CA PRO A 237 6.47 1.00 -19.24
C PRO A 237 5.51 -0.17 -18.94
N GLY A 238 5.16 -1.02 -19.91
CA GLY A 238 4.28 -2.19 -19.73
C GLY A 238 4.99 -3.48 -19.29
N ASP A 239 6.32 -3.53 -19.35
CA ASP A 239 7.12 -4.74 -19.08
C ASP A 239 7.49 -4.84 -17.58
N TYR A 240 6.93 -3.96 -16.75
CA TYR A 240 7.07 -4.00 -15.32
C TYR A 240 5.90 -3.34 -14.60
N ALA A 241 5.71 -3.75 -13.35
CA ALA A 241 4.77 -3.15 -12.41
C ALA A 241 5.44 -3.06 -11.05
N TRP A 242 5.15 -1.98 -10.30
CA TRP A 242 5.62 -1.86 -8.91
C TRP A 242 4.48 -1.50 -7.96
N TRP A 243 4.66 -1.92 -6.70
CA TRP A 243 3.84 -1.60 -5.53
C TRP A 243 4.76 -1.18 -4.39
N TRP A 244 4.47 -0.06 -3.75
CA TRP A 244 5.21 0.47 -2.61
C TRP A 244 4.27 0.55 -1.42
N GLN A 245 4.70 0.08 -0.25
CA GLN A 245 3.97 0.22 1.01
C GLN A 245 4.96 0.29 2.17
N SER A 246 4.56 0.94 3.26
CA SER A 246 5.27 0.87 4.53
C SER A 246 4.67 -0.16 5.47
N GLU A 247 5.51 -0.67 6.37
CA GLU A 247 5.15 -1.58 7.45
C GLU A 247 6.04 -1.33 8.69
N PRO A 248 5.64 -1.76 9.91
CA PRO A 248 6.50 -1.67 11.08
C PRO A 248 7.72 -2.60 10.97
N HIS A 249 8.87 -2.13 11.42
CA HIS A 249 9.98 -3.01 11.75
C HIS A 249 9.57 -4.04 12.82
N PRO A 250 9.85 -5.33 12.59
CA PRO A 250 9.38 -6.39 13.45
C PRO A 250 10.25 -6.63 14.68
N GLY A 251 9.67 -7.38 15.62
CA GLY A 251 10.33 -7.93 16.80
C GLY A 251 10.29 -6.98 18.00
N PRO A 252 10.35 -7.48 19.25
CA PRO A 252 10.25 -6.61 20.42
C PRO A 252 11.56 -5.97 20.92
N GLU A 253 12.70 -6.15 20.24
CA GLU A 253 14.03 -5.87 20.85
C GLU A 253 15.01 -5.07 19.98
N LYS A 254 14.53 -4.29 19.00
CA LYS A 254 15.38 -3.39 18.23
C LYS A 254 15.01 -1.93 18.49
N ALA A 255 16.00 -1.05 18.36
CA ALA A 255 15.74 0.39 18.40
C ALA A 255 14.70 0.80 17.34
N ALA A 256 14.69 0.14 16.17
CA ALA A 256 13.77 0.42 15.08
C ALA A 256 12.38 -0.23 15.24
N THR A 257 12.15 -1.09 16.25
CA THR A 257 10.86 -1.73 16.47
C THR A 257 9.70 -0.73 16.42
N ALA A 258 8.64 -1.08 15.68
CA ALA A 258 7.44 -0.27 15.42
C ALA A 258 7.63 0.99 14.54
N TYR A 259 8.86 1.33 14.16
CA TYR A 259 9.11 2.38 13.17
C TYR A 259 8.91 1.88 11.75
N SER A 260 8.60 2.77 10.82
CA SER A 260 8.34 2.42 9.43
C SER A 260 9.59 1.91 8.70
N HIS A 261 9.48 0.82 7.97
CA HIS A 261 10.28 0.63 6.77
C HIS A 261 9.37 0.45 5.57
N SER A 262 9.91 0.54 4.36
CA SER A 262 9.11 0.44 3.14
C SER A 262 9.64 -0.61 2.18
N HIS A 263 8.69 -1.28 1.53
CA HIS A 263 8.92 -2.33 0.55
C HIS A 263 8.37 -1.92 -0.82
N PRO A 264 9.14 -1.20 -1.64
CA PRO A 264 8.93 -1.23 -3.06
C PRO A 264 9.15 -2.67 -3.58
N VAL A 265 8.07 -3.30 -4.03
CA VAL A 265 8.05 -4.57 -4.76
C VAL A 265 7.89 -4.25 -6.25
N VAL A 266 8.79 -4.78 -7.07
CA VAL A 266 8.76 -4.65 -8.53
C VAL A 266 8.66 -6.04 -9.11
N VAL A 267 7.75 -6.21 -10.06
CA VAL A 267 7.69 -7.38 -10.93
C VAL A 267 7.98 -6.91 -12.35
N LEU A 268 8.94 -7.53 -13.02
CA LEU A 268 9.31 -7.22 -14.40
C LEU A 268 9.37 -8.48 -15.25
N ASP A 269 9.22 -8.32 -16.57
CA ASP A 269 9.42 -9.41 -17.51
C ASP A 269 10.90 -9.55 -17.89
N GLY A 270 11.55 -10.60 -17.39
CA GLY A 270 12.94 -10.93 -17.70
C GLY A 270 13.15 -11.20 -19.19
N ALA A 271 12.16 -11.73 -19.90
CA ALA A 271 12.26 -12.00 -21.33
C ALA A 271 12.31 -10.73 -22.18
N ALA A 272 11.84 -9.60 -21.64
CA ALA A 272 11.91 -8.29 -22.29
C ALA A 272 13.26 -7.59 -22.03
N VAL A 273 14.09 -8.12 -21.12
CA VAL A 273 15.41 -7.55 -20.80
C VAL A 273 16.43 -7.98 -21.86
N PRO A 274 17.20 -7.05 -22.47
CA PRO A 274 18.23 -7.39 -23.45
C PRO A 274 19.33 -8.29 -22.88
N ASP A 275 19.83 -9.22 -23.71
CA ASP A 275 20.95 -10.10 -23.37
C ASP A 275 22.14 -9.32 -22.77
N GLY A 276 22.59 -9.76 -21.60
CA GLY A 276 23.72 -9.16 -20.87
C GLY A 276 23.35 -8.04 -19.90
N ALA A 277 22.09 -7.60 -19.86
CA ALA A 277 21.59 -6.80 -18.75
C ALA A 277 21.28 -7.70 -17.55
N ALA A 278 21.93 -7.45 -16.42
CA ALA A 278 21.92 -8.31 -15.24
C ALA A 278 20.67 -8.08 -14.36
N ALA A 279 19.46 -8.28 -14.90
CA ALA A 279 18.20 -8.02 -14.17
C ALA A 279 18.03 -8.86 -12.89
N THR A 280 18.69 -10.01 -12.80
CA THR A 280 18.69 -10.88 -11.62
C THR A 280 19.81 -10.57 -10.61
N ASP A 281 20.70 -9.61 -10.91
CA ASP A 281 21.79 -9.19 -10.03
C ASP A 281 21.37 -7.99 -9.17
N ALA A 282 21.51 -8.12 -7.84
CA ALA A 282 21.23 -7.04 -6.89
C ALA A 282 22.04 -5.76 -7.17
N GLU A 283 23.25 -5.87 -7.74
CA GLU A 283 24.09 -4.72 -8.13
C GLU A 283 23.43 -3.83 -9.20
N THR A 284 22.55 -4.39 -10.02
CA THR A 284 21.76 -3.63 -10.99
C THR A 284 20.91 -2.56 -10.30
N TYR A 285 20.46 -2.84 -9.08
CA TYR A 285 19.55 -2.00 -8.31
C TYR A 285 20.24 -1.13 -7.25
N ARG A 286 21.57 -1.24 -7.09
CA ARG A 286 22.37 -0.36 -6.23
C ARG A 286 22.06 1.14 -6.39
N PRO A 287 21.84 1.69 -7.60
CA PRO A 287 21.50 3.10 -7.75
C PRO A 287 20.23 3.52 -7.01
N VAL A 288 19.24 2.63 -6.88
CA VAL A 288 17.98 2.89 -6.15
C VAL A 288 18.28 3.04 -4.66
N VAL A 289 19.04 2.10 -4.08
CA VAL A 289 19.46 2.12 -2.67
C VAL A 289 20.36 3.32 -2.39
N ALA A 290 21.32 3.58 -3.26
CA ALA A 290 22.20 4.76 -3.15
C ALA A 290 21.39 6.06 -3.17
N LYS A 291 20.32 6.10 -3.97
CA LYS A 291 19.46 7.28 -4.00
C LYS A 291 18.65 7.43 -2.72
N HIS A 292 18.19 6.34 -2.12
CA HIS A 292 17.51 6.37 -0.82
C HIS A 292 18.44 6.91 0.26
N VAL A 293 19.66 6.37 0.36
CA VAL A 293 20.68 6.84 1.31
C VAL A 293 21.05 8.32 1.09
N ALA A 294 20.98 8.81 -0.15
CA ALA A 294 21.28 10.20 -0.46
C ALA A 294 20.14 11.19 -0.17
N GLU A 295 18.88 10.75 -0.17
CA GLU A 295 17.70 11.62 -0.02
C GLU A 295 16.97 11.43 1.32
N CYS A 296 17.32 10.40 2.09
CA CYS A 296 16.79 10.10 3.42
C CYS A 296 17.92 10.32 4.42
N ASP A 297 17.93 11.45 5.13
CA ASP A 297 19.05 11.85 6.01
C ASP A 297 19.37 10.80 7.09
N GLY A 298 18.35 10.12 7.61
CA GLY A 298 18.45 9.05 8.58
C GLY A 298 18.84 7.70 7.99
N ALA A 299 19.01 7.56 6.67
CA ALA A 299 19.45 6.33 6.05
C ALA A 299 20.98 6.26 5.97
N GLY A 300 21.54 5.11 6.33
CA GLY A 300 22.98 4.84 6.23
C GLY A 300 23.26 3.53 5.52
N TRP A 301 24.42 3.43 4.87
CA TRP A 301 24.86 2.22 4.16
C TRP A 301 25.01 0.99 5.06
N GLU A 302 25.20 1.17 6.37
CA GLU A 302 25.23 0.06 7.33
C GLU A 302 23.93 -0.74 7.34
N ALA A 303 22.78 -0.06 7.26
CA ALA A 303 21.46 -0.68 7.19
C ALA A 303 21.00 -0.95 5.74
N HIS A 304 21.79 -0.55 4.75
CA HIS A 304 21.43 -0.61 3.33
C HIS A 304 22.53 -1.27 2.48
N GLY A 305 23.23 -2.26 3.03
CA GLY A 305 24.02 -3.19 2.24
C GLY A 305 23.11 -3.91 1.24
N LEU A 306 23.59 -4.23 0.04
CA LEU A 306 22.72 -4.81 -1.01
C LEU A 306 22.11 -6.14 -0.58
N ASP A 307 22.84 -6.96 0.17
CA ASP A 307 22.37 -8.25 0.67
C ASP A 307 21.16 -8.11 1.61
N ASP A 308 21.00 -6.95 2.25
CA ASP A 308 19.87 -6.64 3.16
C ASP A 308 18.79 -5.79 2.47
N ALA A 309 19.21 -4.86 1.60
CA ALA A 309 18.34 -3.85 1.00
C ALA A 309 17.67 -4.29 -0.30
N VAL A 310 18.19 -5.32 -0.98
CA VAL A 310 17.66 -5.79 -2.27
C VAL A 310 17.58 -7.31 -2.28
N SER A 311 16.38 -7.84 -2.49
CA SER A 311 16.16 -9.25 -2.82
C SER A 311 15.68 -9.36 -4.25
N VAL A 312 16.32 -10.21 -5.05
CA VAL A 312 15.91 -10.51 -6.43
C VAL A 312 15.57 -11.98 -6.52
N ARG A 313 14.43 -12.31 -7.11
CA ARG A 313 13.88 -13.67 -7.24
C ARG A 313 13.47 -13.93 -8.67
N GLY A 314 13.94 -15.04 -9.23
CA GLY A 314 13.50 -15.52 -10.54
C GLY A 314 12.08 -16.12 -10.53
N PRO A 315 11.58 -16.53 -11.70
CA PRO A 315 10.21 -17.02 -11.90
C PRO A 315 9.80 -18.17 -10.98
N ASP A 316 10.72 -19.11 -10.73
CA ASP A 316 10.43 -20.34 -9.98
C ASP A 316 10.84 -20.28 -8.50
N GLU A 317 11.30 -19.12 -8.02
CA GLU A 317 11.78 -18.97 -6.64
C GLU A 317 10.67 -18.59 -5.64
N ILE A 318 9.49 -18.20 -6.12
CA ILE A 318 8.36 -17.78 -5.29
C ILE A 318 7.17 -18.67 -5.62
N GLU A 319 6.84 -19.60 -4.71
CA GLU A 319 5.73 -20.54 -4.88
C GLU A 319 4.36 -19.85 -4.78
N ASP A 320 4.19 -18.91 -3.84
CA ASP A 320 2.99 -18.09 -3.68
C ASP A 320 3.39 -16.62 -3.55
N PHE A 321 3.32 -15.91 -4.68
CA PHE A 321 3.66 -14.49 -4.74
C PHE A 321 2.72 -13.62 -3.91
N ALA A 322 1.43 -13.96 -3.84
CA ALA A 322 0.48 -13.15 -3.11
C ALA A 322 0.74 -13.23 -1.61
N SER A 323 0.98 -14.43 -1.09
CA SER A 323 1.37 -14.63 0.31
C SER A 323 2.71 -13.97 0.60
N TYR A 324 3.74 -14.21 -0.24
CA TYR A 324 5.07 -13.60 -0.10
C TYR A 324 4.97 -12.07 -0.01
N VAL A 325 4.29 -11.42 -0.95
CA VAL A 325 4.16 -9.95 -0.96
C VAL A 325 3.26 -9.46 0.18
N SER A 326 2.18 -10.18 0.52
CA SER A 326 1.28 -9.75 1.60
C SER A 326 1.98 -9.62 2.96
N GLU A 327 2.99 -10.46 3.24
CA GLU A 327 3.79 -10.38 4.44
C GLU A 327 4.53 -9.04 4.53
N TYR A 328 5.22 -8.63 3.45
CA TYR A 328 5.96 -7.36 3.36
C TYR A 328 5.07 -6.13 3.20
N LEU A 329 3.81 -6.32 2.82
CA LEU A 329 2.82 -5.24 2.78
C LEU A 329 2.00 -5.19 4.07
N SER A 330 2.29 -6.03 5.07
CA SER A 330 1.54 -6.15 6.32
C SER A 330 0.02 -6.24 6.11
N VAL A 331 -0.39 -6.97 5.07
CA VAL A 331 -1.79 -7.24 4.75
C VAL A 331 -2.21 -8.53 5.44
N ARG A 332 -3.15 -8.43 6.39
CA ARG A 332 -3.75 -9.60 7.04
C ARG A 332 -5.25 -9.48 7.08
N PRO A 333 -5.96 -10.24 6.23
CA PRO A 333 -7.42 -10.18 6.14
C PRO A 333 -8.13 -10.81 7.34
N ASP A 334 -7.47 -11.75 8.03
CA ASP A 334 -8.10 -12.58 9.06
C ASP A 334 -8.02 -11.99 10.49
N ASP A 335 -7.20 -10.95 10.69
CA ASP A 335 -6.96 -10.34 12.01
C ASP A 335 -7.80 -9.05 12.18
N ASP A 336 -8.54 -8.91 13.28
CA ASP A 336 -9.02 -7.60 13.71
C ASP A 336 -7.84 -6.70 14.11
N LEU A 337 -7.96 -5.37 13.96
CA LEU A 337 -6.91 -4.43 14.36
C LEU A 337 -6.44 -4.67 15.81
N LEU A 338 -7.36 -4.95 16.74
CA LEU A 338 -7.06 -5.14 18.16
C LEU A 338 -6.32 -6.46 18.46
N GLU A 339 -6.29 -7.40 17.51
CA GLU A 339 -5.55 -8.66 17.58
C GLU A 339 -4.13 -8.53 16.99
N ARG A 340 -3.88 -7.48 16.21
CA ARG A 340 -2.56 -7.20 15.61
C ARG A 340 -1.49 -7.01 16.68
N SER A 341 -0.23 -7.11 16.29
CA SER A 341 0.89 -6.89 17.19
C SER A 341 0.96 -5.44 17.69
N ASP A 342 1.59 -5.22 18.84
CA ASP A 342 1.79 -3.86 19.39
C ASP A 342 2.52 -2.96 18.41
N GLU A 343 3.52 -3.49 17.73
CA GLU A 343 4.34 -2.75 16.76
C GLU A 343 3.48 -2.29 15.59
N TYR A 344 2.52 -3.12 15.14
CA TYR A 344 1.56 -2.75 14.12
C TYR A 344 0.61 -1.65 14.62
N LEU A 345 0.10 -1.73 15.85
CA LEU A 345 -0.77 -0.71 16.42
C LEU A 345 -0.06 0.65 16.53
N MET A 346 1.17 0.63 17.05
CA MET A 346 2.04 1.79 17.15
C MET A 346 2.30 2.41 15.77
N TRP A 347 2.71 1.61 14.79
CA TRP A 347 2.90 2.08 13.41
C TRP A 347 1.61 2.59 12.79
N ALA A 348 0.50 1.85 12.92
CA ALA A 348 -0.80 2.23 12.37
C ALA A 348 -1.27 3.58 12.92
N ALA A 349 -1.02 3.87 14.20
CA ALA A 349 -1.32 5.16 14.81
C ALA A 349 -0.55 6.31 14.14
N SER A 350 0.72 6.10 13.76
CA SER A 350 1.49 7.11 13.01
C SER A 350 0.89 7.36 11.62
N GLN A 351 0.42 6.31 10.94
CA GLN A 351 -0.20 6.42 9.62
C GLN A 351 -1.58 7.09 9.69
N TRP A 352 -2.35 6.77 10.72
CA TRP A 352 -3.63 7.40 11.03
C TRP A 352 -3.47 8.89 11.37
N ALA A 353 -2.56 9.21 12.30
CA ALA A 353 -2.28 10.58 12.75
C ALA A 353 -1.87 11.51 11.61
N THR A 354 -1.23 10.97 10.58
CA THR A 354 -0.75 11.74 9.44
C THR A 354 -1.71 11.71 8.24
N THR A 355 -2.84 11.01 8.35
CA THR A 355 -3.78 10.74 7.24
C THR A 355 -3.10 10.17 6.00
N THR A 356 -2.05 9.37 6.21
CA THR A 356 -1.14 9.00 5.13
C THR A 356 -1.70 7.86 4.30
N GLN A 357 -1.55 7.99 2.98
CA GLN A 357 -1.80 6.88 2.07
C GLN A 357 -0.74 5.80 2.29
N LYS A 358 -1.17 4.65 2.84
CA LYS A 358 -0.28 3.54 3.24
C LYS A 358 0.52 2.96 2.08
N TYR A 359 -0.06 2.92 0.88
CA TYR A 359 0.57 2.36 -0.32
C TYR A 359 0.48 3.29 -1.53
N SER A 360 1.40 3.10 -2.47
CA SER A 360 1.35 3.66 -3.81
C SER A 360 1.69 2.54 -4.78
N ARG A 361 1.07 2.51 -5.95
CA ARG A 361 1.39 1.51 -6.98
C ARG A 361 1.47 2.13 -8.36
N SER A 362 2.15 1.46 -9.27
CA SER A 362 2.27 1.85 -10.66
C SER A 362 0.90 1.87 -11.35
N LYS A 363 0.81 2.62 -12.46
CA LYS A 363 -0.40 2.61 -13.30
C LYS A 363 -0.69 1.19 -13.81
N TRP A 364 0.36 0.42 -14.12
CA TRP A 364 0.25 -0.92 -14.69
C TRP A 364 -0.13 -1.97 -13.65
N ALA A 365 0.36 -1.85 -12.40
CA ALA A 365 -0.18 -2.63 -11.29
C ALA A 365 -1.67 -2.35 -11.08
N THR A 366 -2.10 -1.08 -11.19
CA THR A 366 -3.52 -0.74 -11.10
C THR A 366 -4.32 -1.31 -12.28
N ALA A 367 -3.77 -1.29 -13.49
CA ALA A 367 -4.40 -1.83 -14.69
C ALA A 367 -4.56 -3.35 -14.60
N ALA A 368 -3.53 -4.08 -14.18
CA ALA A 368 -3.56 -5.53 -13.96
C ALA A 368 -4.67 -5.89 -12.97
N VAL A 369 -4.69 -5.27 -11.79
CA VAL A 369 -5.73 -5.50 -10.78
C VAL A 369 -7.15 -5.19 -11.29
N LYS A 370 -7.32 -4.20 -12.17
CA LYS A 370 -8.61 -3.91 -12.79
C LYS A 370 -9.01 -4.96 -13.83
N ALA A 371 -8.06 -5.46 -14.62
CA ALA A 371 -8.28 -6.51 -15.59
C ALA A 371 -8.70 -7.80 -14.89
N ASP A 372 -8.01 -8.17 -13.81
CA ASP A 372 -8.34 -9.33 -12.99
C ASP A 372 -9.78 -9.29 -12.45
N ARG A 373 -10.18 -8.13 -11.90
CA ARG A 373 -11.54 -7.95 -11.40
C ARG A 373 -12.57 -8.00 -12.53
N CYS A 374 -12.29 -7.32 -13.65
CA CYS A 374 -13.15 -7.29 -14.83
C CYS A 374 -13.38 -8.71 -15.37
N GLU A 375 -12.34 -9.53 -15.37
CA GLU A 375 -12.43 -10.90 -15.84
C GLU A 375 -13.30 -11.76 -14.92
N GLN A 376 -13.10 -11.65 -13.60
CA GLN A 376 -13.96 -12.33 -12.62
C GLN A 376 -15.40 -11.84 -12.66
N GLU A 377 -15.64 -10.54 -12.84
CA GLU A 377 -16.99 -9.97 -13.04
C GLU A 377 -17.67 -10.56 -14.29
N ALA A 378 -16.93 -10.95 -15.34
CA ALA A 378 -17.51 -11.63 -16.50
C ALA A 378 -17.83 -13.12 -16.27
N MET A 379 -17.13 -13.74 -15.31
CA MET A 379 -17.31 -15.15 -14.93
C MET A 379 -18.40 -15.36 -13.88
N ASP A 380 -18.73 -14.31 -13.13
CA ASP A 380 -19.74 -14.34 -12.09
C ASP A 380 -21.15 -14.28 -12.70
N PRO A 381 -21.97 -15.34 -12.57
CA PRO A 381 -23.33 -15.35 -13.11
C PRO A 381 -24.27 -14.34 -12.46
N GLU A 382 -23.93 -13.79 -11.28
CA GLU A 382 -24.70 -12.76 -10.60
C GLU A 382 -24.30 -11.34 -11.02
N ALA A 383 -23.18 -11.18 -11.72
CA ALA A 383 -22.73 -9.89 -12.21
C ALA A 383 -23.45 -9.45 -13.49
N GLU A 384 -23.66 -8.15 -13.63
CA GLU A 384 -24.27 -7.53 -14.82
C GLU A 384 -23.25 -7.33 -15.97
N GLN A 385 -22.20 -8.15 -16.05
CA GLN A 385 -21.17 -8.06 -17.10
C GLN A 385 -21.10 -9.36 -17.90
N SER A 386 -21.38 -9.28 -19.19
CA SER A 386 -21.36 -10.46 -20.07
C SER A 386 -20.09 -10.61 -20.90
N ALA A 387 -19.29 -9.53 -21.03
CA ALA A 387 -18.09 -9.51 -21.86
C ALA A 387 -16.86 -9.73 -20.99
N ARG A 388 -15.95 -10.58 -21.47
CA ARG A 388 -14.66 -10.82 -20.80
C ARG A 388 -13.75 -9.59 -20.94
N HIS A 389 -12.75 -9.49 -20.06
CA HIS A 389 -11.77 -8.42 -20.14
C HIS A 389 -11.07 -8.43 -21.51
N GLY A 390 -11.02 -7.28 -22.17
CA GLY A 390 -10.40 -7.13 -23.49
C GLY A 390 -11.19 -7.73 -24.67
N GLU A 391 -12.35 -8.35 -24.44
CA GLU A 391 -13.25 -8.80 -25.52
C GLU A 391 -13.79 -7.61 -26.31
N ARG A 392 -14.18 -6.55 -25.58
CA ARG A 392 -14.59 -5.27 -26.15
C ARG A 392 -13.52 -4.23 -25.88
N VAL A 393 -12.91 -3.73 -26.95
CA VAL A 393 -11.83 -2.73 -26.88
C VAL A 393 -12.31 -1.39 -27.44
N ARG A 394 -11.96 -0.31 -26.76
CA ARG A 394 -12.19 1.06 -27.23
C ARG A 394 -10.89 1.85 -27.23
N ARG A 395 -10.90 2.97 -27.97
CA ARG A 395 -9.81 3.96 -27.86
C ARG A 395 -9.85 4.62 -26.50
N ALA A 396 -8.68 4.78 -25.90
CA ALA A 396 -8.52 5.52 -24.66
C ALA A 396 -8.83 7.01 -24.86
N ALA A 397 -9.17 7.68 -23.76
CA ALA A 397 -9.43 9.12 -23.78
C ALA A 397 -8.17 9.92 -24.20
N PRO A 398 -8.33 11.11 -24.83
CA PRO A 398 -7.20 11.97 -25.16
C PRO A 398 -6.32 12.26 -23.93
N GLY A 399 -5.00 12.12 -24.08
CA GLY A 399 -4.03 12.32 -22.99
C GLY A 399 -3.74 11.07 -22.15
N ALA A 400 -4.39 9.93 -22.43
CA ALA A 400 -3.99 8.65 -21.87
C ALA A 400 -2.57 8.26 -22.34
N SER A 401 -1.88 7.48 -21.52
CA SER A 401 -0.53 6.97 -21.82
C SER A 401 -0.56 5.61 -22.54
N HIS A 402 -1.70 5.28 -23.12
CA HIS A 402 -2.01 4.06 -23.88
C HIS A 402 -3.07 4.41 -24.93
N SER A 403 -3.15 3.62 -25.99
CA SER A 403 -4.03 3.89 -27.13
C SER A 403 -5.39 3.20 -26.98
N PHE A 404 -5.39 2.00 -26.41
CA PHE A 404 -6.55 1.11 -26.34
C PHE A 404 -6.73 0.55 -24.94
N GLU A 405 -8.00 0.37 -24.54
CA GLU A 405 -8.39 -0.13 -23.23
C GLU A 405 -9.67 -0.96 -23.32
N CYS A 406 -9.89 -1.81 -22.32
CA CYS A 406 -11.11 -2.58 -22.16
C CYS A 406 -12.30 -1.63 -22.00
N ALA A 407 -13.38 -1.88 -22.73
CA ALA A 407 -14.58 -1.05 -22.69
C ALA A 407 -15.29 -1.12 -21.34
N GLU A 408 -15.20 -2.27 -20.65
CA GLU A 408 -15.88 -2.52 -19.37
C GLU A 408 -15.11 -1.87 -18.19
N CYS A 409 -13.81 -2.14 -18.05
CA CYS A 409 -13.03 -1.68 -16.88
C CYS A 409 -12.06 -0.51 -17.14
N GLY A 410 -11.84 -0.13 -18.40
CA GLY A 410 -10.88 0.91 -18.80
C GLY A 410 -9.42 0.53 -18.57
N SER A 411 -9.11 -0.76 -18.37
CA SER A 411 -7.74 -1.23 -18.22
C SER A 411 -7.08 -1.48 -19.59
N PRO A 412 -5.84 -1.00 -19.83
CA PRO A 412 -5.04 -1.36 -21.00
C PRO A 412 -4.28 -2.70 -20.86
N HIS A 413 -4.34 -3.34 -19.68
CA HIS A 413 -3.57 -4.55 -19.40
C HIS A 413 -3.99 -5.71 -20.31
N GLY A 414 -3.01 -6.44 -20.87
CA GLY A 414 -3.27 -7.56 -21.79
C GLY A 414 -3.86 -7.17 -23.15
N ILE A 415 -3.97 -5.87 -23.46
CA ILE A 415 -4.54 -5.39 -24.73
C ILE A 415 -3.43 -4.91 -25.65
N GLU A 416 -3.39 -5.47 -26.86
CA GLU A 416 -2.47 -5.06 -27.90
C GLU A 416 -2.67 -3.59 -28.27
N GLN A 417 -1.60 -2.81 -28.15
CA GLN A 417 -1.63 -1.35 -28.35
C GLN A 417 -1.45 -0.92 -29.82
N SER A 418 -1.32 -1.87 -30.74
CA SER A 418 -1.22 -1.64 -32.18
C SER A 418 -2.59 -1.28 -32.78
N GLY A 419 -2.61 -0.61 -33.95
CA GLY A 419 -3.85 -0.24 -34.64
C GLY A 419 -4.65 -1.42 -35.19
N ASP A 420 -4.03 -2.59 -35.32
CA ASP A 420 -4.61 -3.79 -35.91
C ASP A 420 -5.58 -4.49 -34.95
N SER A 421 -5.39 -4.34 -33.64
CA SER A 421 -6.25 -4.93 -32.59
C SER A 421 -7.70 -4.44 -32.67
N LEU A 422 -7.92 -3.15 -32.94
CA LEU A 422 -9.26 -2.57 -33.07
C LEU A 422 -9.94 -3.03 -34.38
N ALA A 423 -9.17 -3.23 -35.45
CA ALA A 423 -9.69 -3.70 -36.73
C ALA A 423 -10.05 -5.18 -36.69
N ALA A 424 -9.18 -6.02 -36.10
CA ALA A 424 -9.44 -7.44 -35.88
C ALA A 424 -10.69 -7.66 -35.03
N ARG A 425 -10.83 -6.95 -33.90
CA ARG A 425 -11.99 -7.09 -33.00
C ARG A 425 -13.31 -6.55 -33.60
N ARG A 426 -13.25 -5.53 -34.45
CA ARG A 426 -14.43 -5.05 -35.20
C ARG A 426 -14.91 -6.01 -36.28
N LEU A 427 -14.02 -6.85 -36.81
CA LEU A 427 -14.37 -7.88 -37.79
C LEU A 427 -14.95 -9.14 -37.13
N GLU A 428 -14.61 -9.40 -35.86
CA GLU A 428 -15.12 -10.52 -35.07
C GLU A 428 -16.51 -10.29 -34.46
N SER A 429 -16.96 -9.02 -34.32
CA SER A 429 -18.33 -8.69 -33.92
C SER A 429 -19.23 -8.55 -35.15
N PRO A 430 -20.15 -9.48 -35.45
CA PRO A 430 -21.14 -9.25 -36.49
C PRO A 430 -22.03 -8.09 -36.06
N ALA A 431 -22.14 -7.08 -36.91
CA ALA A 431 -23.04 -5.95 -36.68
C ALA A 431 -24.46 -6.48 -36.40
N THR A 432 -24.95 -6.30 -35.19
CA THR A 432 -26.37 -6.48 -34.89
C THR A 432 -27.13 -5.52 -35.81
N PRO A 433 -28.02 -5.99 -36.70
CA PRO A 433 -28.79 -5.10 -37.55
C PRO A 433 -29.63 -4.19 -36.64
N ALA A 434 -29.58 -2.89 -36.88
CA ALA A 434 -30.52 -1.97 -36.25
C ALA A 434 -31.93 -2.38 -36.68
N GLU A 435 -32.75 -2.83 -35.73
CA GLU A 435 -34.18 -3.03 -35.95
C GLU A 435 -34.81 -1.66 -36.27
N THR A 436 -35.40 -1.57 -37.47
CA THR A 436 -36.13 -0.41 -37.99
C THR A 436 -37.54 -0.32 -37.45
#